data_AF-A0A1Y1X0Y1-F1
#
_entry.id   AF-A0A1Y1X0Y1-F1
#
_cell.length_a   1.000
_cell.length_b   1.000
_cell.length_c   1.000
_cell.angle_alpha   90.00
_cell.angle_beta   90.00
_cell.angle_gamma   90.00
#
_symmetry.space_group_name_H-M   'P 1'
#
loop_
_entity.id
_entity.type
_entity.pdbx_description
1 polymer ?
#
loop_
_entity_poly.entity_id
_entity_poly.type
_entity_poly.pdbx_seq_one_letter_code
_entity_poly.pdbx_strand_id
1 'polypeptide(L)'
;MTNSSVGHSWVDCMDWKFNGNKQSFDDNAGSCAGYARRFPVNYSNNKATAKYPFGSLDSVNPSRHYKQSIKNSDDWPACSTGKAYKGGEGEEVGSDETLASPVDSAYGQGKWGPMTVAKPGQQLCVRWPAKNHKDEPNNIVYINMPPTPMSKDPTQRQLNQWTIAKLDYGNCFSGGSDKARCGGCFTIPEDRAPGDYLIQWRWKLNGSNNAAEWYTSCSDIRLTNEKAANATKKSTSKQRRSVNRLRRITIR
;
A
#
# COMPACT_ATOMS: atom_id res chain seq x y z
N MET A 1 -19.02 -21.00 23.82
CA MET A 1 -17.63 -20.75 23.39
C MET A 1 -17.65 -19.44 22.63
N THR A 2 -17.12 -18.38 23.20
CA THR A 2 -16.99 -17.08 22.51
C THR A 2 -15.92 -17.26 21.45
N ASN A 3 -16.33 -17.40 20.19
CA ASN A 3 -15.43 -17.32 19.05
C ASN A 3 -14.72 -15.96 19.13
N SER A 4 -13.46 -15.97 19.56
CA SER A 4 -12.57 -14.84 19.35
C SER A 4 -12.47 -14.68 17.82
N SER A 5 -13.07 -13.62 17.29
CA SER A 5 -12.90 -13.27 15.89
C SER A 5 -11.47 -12.79 15.72
N VAL A 6 -10.66 -13.59 15.04
CA VAL A 6 -9.26 -13.27 14.78
C VAL A 6 -9.21 -12.21 13.66
N GLY A 7 -9.02 -10.95 14.04
CA GLY A 7 -9.07 -9.80 13.14
C GLY A 7 -7.73 -9.47 12.50
N HIS A 8 -7.14 -10.41 11.76
CA HIS A 8 -5.82 -10.21 11.13
C HIS A 8 -5.90 -9.49 9.78
N SER A 9 -6.06 -8.16 9.75
CA SER A 9 -6.14 -7.41 8.47
C SER A 9 -4.82 -6.71 8.08
N TRP A 10 -4.68 -6.34 6.80
CA TRP A 10 -3.48 -5.74 6.20
C TRP A 10 -3.81 -5.03 4.87
N VAL A 11 -2.88 -4.23 4.36
CA VAL A 11 -2.99 -3.64 3.01
C VAL A 11 -2.70 -4.70 1.94
N ASP A 12 -3.71 -5.03 1.15
CA ASP A 12 -3.59 -5.86 -0.05
C ASP A 12 -3.15 -5.04 -1.26
N CYS A 13 -3.62 -3.80 -1.36
CA CYS A 13 -3.23 -2.85 -2.40
C CYS A 13 -3.18 -1.43 -1.85
N MET A 14 -2.09 -0.71 -2.06
CA MET A 14 -1.94 0.69 -1.64
C MET A 14 -2.49 1.68 -2.68
N ASP A 15 -2.44 1.31 -3.97
CA ASP A 15 -2.94 2.15 -5.06
C ASP A 15 -3.85 1.35 -6.02
N TRP A 16 -5.09 1.12 -5.56
CA TRP A 16 -6.15 0.52 -6.34
C TRP A 16 -6.66 1.48 -7.41
N LYS A 17 -6.66 1.03 -8.66
CA LYS A 17 -7.19 1.77 -9.81
C LYS A 17 -8.50 1.13 -10.24
N PHE A 18 -9.60 1.86 -10.12
CA PHE A 18 -10.90 1.40 -10.61
C PHE A 18 -10.94 1.30 -12.14
N ASN A 19 -11.68 0.31 -12.62
CA ASN A 19 -11.97 0.11 -14.03
C ASN A 19 -13.23 0.90 -14.40
N GLY A 20 -13.07 1.95 -15.21
CA GLY A 20 -14.20 2.78 -15.65
C GLY A 20 -14.89 3.47 -14.47
N ASN A 21 -16.22 3.48 -14.48
CA ASN A 21 -17.01 4.26 -13.51
C ASN A 21 -17.43 3.46 -12.27
N LYS A 22 -17.14 2.16 -12.19
CA LYS A 22 -17.56 1.33 -11.05
C LYS A 22 -16.55 1.48 -9.90
N GLN A 23 -16.94 2.23 -8.87
CA GLN A 23 -16.19 2.33 -7.62
C GLN A 23 -16.45 1.11 -6.73
N SER A 24 -15.83 -0.02 -7.06
CA SER A 24 -15.82 -1.23 -6.22
C SER A 24 -14.40 -1.75 -6.07
N PHE A 25 -14.08 -2.29 -4.90
CA PHE A 25 -12.80 -2.94 -4.61
C PHE A 25 -12.76 -4.42 -5.02
N ASP A 26 -13.81 -4.91 -5.70
CA ASP A 26 -13.88 -6.24 -6.30
C ASP A 26 -12.79 -6.47 -7.34
N ASP A 27 -12.28 -7.70 -7.47
CA ASP A 27 -11.17 -8.01 -8.38
C ASP A 27 -11.45 -7.71 -9.86
N ASN A 28 -12.73 -7.71 -10.25
CA ASN A 28 -13.15 -7.35 -11.61
C ASN A 28 -13.36 -5.84 -11.82
N ALA A 29 -13.36 -5.05 -10.74
CA ALA A 29 -13.67 -3.63 -10.75
C ALA A 29 -12.43 -2.74 -10.72
N GLY A 30 -11.23 -3.32 -10.73
CA GLY A 30 -9.99 -2.54 -10.77
C GLY A 30 -8.74 -3.41 -10.84
N SER A 31 -7.60 -2.77 -10.62
CA SER A 31 -6.32 -3.45 -10.48
C SER A 31 -5.38 -2.66 -9.58
N CYS A 32 -4.39 -3.35 -9.01
CA CYS A 32 -3.44 -2.72 -8.12
C CYS A 32 -2.25 -2.14 -8.88
N ALA A 33 -1.99 -0.84 -8.69
CA ALA A 33 -0.86 -0.13 -9.28
C ALA A 33 0.33 0.05 -8.32
N GLY A 34 0.15 -0.21 -7.04
CA GLY A 34 1.22 -0.12 -6.05
C GLY A 34 0.87 -0.83 -4.74
N TYR A 35 1.90 -1.40 -4.11
CA TYR A 35 1.77 -2.32 -3.00
C TYR A 35 2.52 -1.85 -1.75
N ALA A 36 2.25 -2.51 -0.63
CA ALA A 36 3.07 -2.39 0.58
C ALA A 36 4.49 -2.95 0.38
N ARG A 37 5.40 -2.55 1.27
CA ARG A 37 6.80 -3.00 1.25
C ARG A 37 6.86 -4.53 1.21
N ARG A 38 7.68 -5.06 0.29
CA ARG A 38 7.94 -6.49 0.12
C ARG A 38 6.66 -7.34 -0.03
N PHE A 39 5.59 -6.77 -0.57
CA PHE A 39 4.34 -7.51 -0.78
C PHE A 39 4.52 -8.58 -1.87
N PRO A 40 4.21 -9.86 -1.62
CA PRO A 40 4.48 -10.96 -2.54
C PRO A 40 3.56 -10.93 -3.77
N VAL A 41 4.15 -10.89 -4.96
CA VAL A 41 3.44 -10.91 -6.25
C VAL A 41 4.05 -11.95 -7.19
N ASN A 42 3.26 -12.34 -8.20
CA ASN A 42 3.75 -12.99 -9.41
C ASN A 42 3.81 -11.96 -10.54
N TYR A 43 4.78 -12.10 -11.43
CA TYR A 43 4.89 -11.28 -12.63
C TYR A 43 4.55 -12.09 -13.88
N SER A 44 3.62 -11.58 -14.68
CA SER A 44 3.33 -12.10 -16.02
C SER A 44 3.15 -10.93 -16.98
N ASN A 45 3.88 -10.92 -18.09
CA ASN A 45 3.82 -9.84 -19.10
C ASN A 45 3.96 -8.43 -18.49
N ASN A 46 4.94 -8.24 -17.58
CA ASN A 46 5.17 -7.00 -16.82
C ASN A 46 3.99 -6.53 -15.94
N LYS A 47 2.98 -7.38 -15.73
CA LYS A 47 1.88 -7.12 -14.80
C LYS A 47 2.13 -7.89 -13.51
N ALA A 48 2.11 -7.17 -12.39
CA ALA A 48 2.11 -7.78 -11.07
C ALA A 48 0.70 -8.23 -10.68
N THR A 49 0.59 -9.42 -10.10
CA THR A 49 -0.63 -9.92 -9.46
C THR A 49 -0.27 -10.48 -8.09
N ALA A 50 -1.16 -10.36 -7.09
CA ALA A 50 -0.90 -10.94 -5.77
C ALA A 50 -0.54 -12.42 -5.89
N LYS A 51 0.51 -12.86 -5.21
CA LYS A 51 0.98 -14.25 -5.26
C LYS A 51 -0.02 -15.21 -4.60
N TYR A 52 -0.74 -14.73 -3.60
CA TYR A 52 -1.69 -15.48 -2.81
C TYR A 52 -3.12 -14.97 -3.04
N PRO A 53 -4.15 -15.81 -2.83
CA PRO A 53 -5.53 -15.37 -2.85
C PRO A 53 -5.79 -14.19 -1.90
N PHE A 54 -6.73 -13.33 -2.27
CA PHE A 54 -7.15 -12.21 -1.44
C PHE A 54 -7.57 -12.69 -0.05
N GLY A 55 -7.10 -11.99 1.00
CA GLY A 55 -7.47 -12.28 2.38
C GLY A 55 -6.88 -13.57 2.98
N SER A 56 -5.87 -14.20 2.35
CA SER A 56 -5.26 -15.43 2.86
C SER A 56 -3.81 -15.29 3.38
N LEU A 57 -3.29 -14.07 3.48
CA LEU A 57 -1.91 -13.81 3.89
C LEU A 57 -1.72 -13.79 5.42
N ASP A 58 -2.76 -14.05 6.20
CA ASP A 58 -2.70 -14.29 7.64
C ASP A 58 -2.19 -15.68 8.00
N SER A 59 -2.33 -16.66 7.09
CA SER A 59 -1.93 -18.05 7.33
C SER A 59 -0.63 -18.45 6.64
N VAL A 60 0.07 -17.51 6.01
CA VAL A 60 1.38 -17.77 5.36
C VAL A 60 2.53 -17.40 6.30
N ASN A 61 3.75 -17.87 6.00
CA ASN A 61 4.95 -17.50 6.74
C ASN A 61 5.96 -16.76 5.85
N PRO A 62 6.34 -15.51 6.18
CA PRO A 62 5.76 -14.68 7.24
C PRO A 62 4.35 -14.19 6.86
N SER A 63 3.46 -14.03 7.86
CA SER A 63 2.12 -13.47 7.64
C SER A 63 2.20 -12.00 7.24
N ARG A 64 1.16 -11.44 6.63
CA ARG A 64 1.12 -9.99 6.29
C ARG A 64 0.52 -9.10 7.35
N HIS A 65 -0.26 -9.64 8.30
CA HIS A 65 -0.74 -8.83 9.40
C HIS A 65 0.44 -8.51 10.33
N TYR A 66 0.61 -7.23 10.65
CA TYR A 66 1.50 -6.79 11.72
C TYR A 66 0.63 -6.23 12.83
N LYS A 67 0.60 -6.90 13.99
CA LYS A 67 -0.12 -6.43 15.19
C LYS A 67 0.88 -5.84 16.17
N GLN A 68 0.72 -4.56 16.51
CA GLN A 68 1.55 -3.88 17.50
C GLN A 68 1.22 -4.36 18.93
N SER A 69 2.07 -4.01 19.90
CA SER A 69 1.77 -4.28 21.32
C SER A 69 0.41 -3.74 21.72
N ILE A 70 -0.37 -4.57 22.42
CA ILE A 70 -1.68 -4.20 22.97
C ILE A 70 -1.54 -3.13 24.07
N LYS A 71 -0.44 -3.13 24.82
CA LYS A 71 -0.24 -2.19 25.95
C LYS A 71 0.45 -0.91 25.53
N ASN A 72 1.40 -0.99 24.60
CA ASN A 72 2.33 0.08 24.26
C ASN A 72 2.36 0.37 22.75
N SER A 73 1.19 0.29 22.09
CA SER A 73 1.07 0.37 20.63
C SER A 73 1.75 1.60 20.01
N ASP A 74 1.76 2.74 20.69
CA ASP A 74 2.34 3.99 20.19
C ASP A 74 3.87 4.08 20.38
N ASP A 75 4.46 3.21 21.20
CA ASP A 75 5.91 3.08 21.40
C ASP A 75 6.50 1.86 20.69
N TRP A 76 5.69 1.25 19.82
CA TRP A 76 6.07 0.17 18.92
C TRP A 76 6.52 0.70 17.56
N PRO A 77 7.31 -0.09 16.78
CA PRO A 77 7.60 0.23 15.40
C PRO A 77 6.32 0.48 14.62
N ALA A 78 6.31 1.52 13.80
CA ALA A 78 5.18 1.81 12.92
C ALA A 78 5.00 0.74 11.83
N CYS A 79 6.13 0.20 11.36
CA CYS A 79 6.22 -0.82 10.32
C CYS A 79 6.80 -2.08 10.94
N SER A 80 6.37 -3.25 10.44
CA SER A 80 6.94 -4.51 10.91
C SER A 80 8.44 -4.57 10.65
N THR A 81 9.18 -5.06 11.64
CA THR A 81 10.63 -5.32 11.48
C THR A 81 10.93 -6.74 10.99
N GLY A 82 9.90 -7.57 10.79
CA GLY A 82 10.04 -9.01 10.56
C GLY A 82 10.65 -9.77 11.74
N LYS A 83 10.84 -9.10 12.89
CA LYS A 83 11.36 -9.67 14.14
C LYS A 83 10.56 -9.13 15.33
N ALA A 84 10.55 -9.90 16.42
CA ALA A 84 9.95 -9.45 17.67
C ALA A 84 10.68 -8.21 18.21
N TYR A 85 9.92 -7.19 18.59
CA TYR A 85 10.42 -5.96 19.18
C TYR A 85 10.23 -5.98 20.71
N LYS A 86 11.25 -5.57 21.47
CA LYS A 86 11.23 -5.53 22.95
C LYS A 86 10.63 -6.80 23.61
N GLY A 87 10.98 -7.98 23.09
CA GLY A 87 10.50 -9.26 23.62
C GLY A 87 9.11 -9.71 23.11
N GLY A 88 8.51 -8.99 22.16
CA GLY A 88 7.30 -9.44 21.43
C GLY A 88 5.99 -9.31 22.20
N GLU A 89 5.87 -8.33 23.11
CA GLU A 89 4.71 -8.15 24.00
C GLU A 89 3.36 -8.09 23.26
N GLY A 90 2.67 -9.23 23.12
CA GLY A 90 1.40 -9.32 22.42
C GLY A 90 1.49 -8.96 20.92
N GLU A 91 2.70 -8.87 20.38
CA GLU A 91 2.98 -8.50 19.00
C GLU A 91 2.80 -9.73 18.10
N GLU A 92 2.19 -9.51 16.93
CA GLU A 92 2.25 -10.47 15.82
C GLU A 92 3.12 -9.83 14.76
N VAL A 93 4.33 -10.35 14.60
CA VAL A 93 5.41 -9.67 13.88
C VAL A 93 5.08 -9.42 12.40
N GLY A 94 4.41 -10.35 11.74
CA GLY A 94 4.20 -10.26 10.29
C GLY A 94 5.49 -10.24 9.47
N SER A 95 5.38 -9.84 8.22
CA SER A 95 6.49 -9.77 7.27
C SER A 95 7.29 -8.49 7.41
N ASP A 96 8.59 -8.54 7.12
CA ASP A 96 9.48 -7.38 7.13
C ASP A 96 8.99 -6.23 6.22
N GLU A 97 8.65 -5.11 6.83
CA GLU A 97 8.27 -3.85 6.20
C GLU A 97 9.23 -2.71 6.57
N THR A 98 10.47 -3.01 6.97
CA THR A 98 11.49 -1.99 7.23
C THR A 98 11.81 -1.18 5.97
N LEU A 99 12.12 0.10 6.14
CA LEU A 99 12.65 0.96 5.08
C LEU A 99 13.92 0.34 4.47
N ALA A 100 13.91 0.16 3.16
CA ALA A 100 15.08 -0.31 2.42
C ALA A 100 15.99 0.84 1.96
N SER A 101 17.26 0.54 1.72
CA SER A 101 18.23 1.49 1.16
C SER A 101 18.96 0.85 -0.04
N PRO A 102 18.70 1.28 -1.29
CA PRO A 102 17.69 2.28 -1.69
C PRO A 102 16.25 1.79 -1.46
N VAL A 103 15.28 2.72 -1.42
CA VAL A 103 13.85 2.43 -1.20
C VAL A 103 13.32 1.39 -2.20
N ASP A 104 13.74 1.50 -3.46
CA ASP A 104 13.35 0.57 -4.53
C ASP A 104 13.70 -0.90 -4.23
N SER A 105 14.62 -1.17 -3.31
CA SER A 105 14.96 -2.54 -2.90
C SER A 105 13.84 -3.28 -2.16
N ALA A 106 12.81 -2.57 -1.69
CA ALA A 106 11.61 -3.18 -1.11
C ALA A 106 10.53 -3.56 -2.15
N TYR A 107 10.75 -3.25 -3.44
CA TYR A 107 9.76 -3.38 -4.51
C TYR A 107 10.33 -4.10 -5.74
N GLY A 108 9.43 -4.62 -6.59
CA GLY A 108 9.83 -5.25 -7.85
C GLY A 108 10.67 -6.52 -7.69
N GLN A 109 11.80 -6.58 -8.40
CA GLN A 109 12.74 -7.71 -8.38
C GLN A 109 12.13 -9.06 -8.80
N GLY A 110 11.04 -9.04 -9.57
CA GLY A 110 10.33 -10.25 -9.99
C GLY A 110 9.60 -10.99 -8.87
N LYS A 111 9.52 -10.42 -7.65
CA LYS A 111 8.90 -11.07 -6.48
C LYS A 111 8.04 -10.16 -5.61
N TRP A 112 8.36 -8.86 -5.55
CA TRP A 112 7.64 -7.86 -4.77
C TRP A 112 6.82 -6.96 -5.68
N GLY A 113 5.66 -6.49 -5.20
CA GLY A 113 4.82 -5.56 -5.93
C GLY A 113 5.57 -4.27 -6.29
N PRO A 114 5.16 -3.54 -7.35
CA PRO A 114 5.69 -2.21 -7.64
C PRO A 114 5.36 -1.21 -6.52
N MET A 115 6.23 -0.21 -6.36
CA MET A 115 5.97 0.96 -5.54
C MET A 115 4.95 1.88 -6.22
N THR A 116 4.07 2.50 -5.44
CA THR A 116 3.15 3.53 -5.96
C THR A 116 3.93 4.75 -6.43
N VAL A 117 3.58 5.28 -7.61
CA VAL A 117 4.05 6.58 -8.09
C VAL A 117 2.86 7.52 -8.18
N ALA A 118 2.96 8.68 -7.54
CA ALA A 118 1.85 9.62 -7.40
C ALA A 118 2.34 11.08 -7.46
N LYS A 119 1.41 12.00 -7.22
CA LYS A 119 1.64 13.44 -7.15
C LYS A 119 0.95 14.03 -5.93
N PRO A 120 1.41 15.18 -5.44
CA PRO A 120 0.63 15.99 -4.53
C PRO A 120 -0.78 16.26 -5.08
N GLY A 121 -1.80 16.19 -4.23
CA GLY A 121 -3.20 16.34 -4.62
C GLY A 121 -3.81 15.15 -5.36
N GLN A 122 -3.04 14.09 -5.69
CA GLN A 122 -3.59 12.90 -6.33
C GLN A 122 -4.39 12.07 -5.32
N GLN A 123 -5.58 11.62 -5.72
CA GLN A 123 -6.34 10.62 -4.97
C GLN A 123 -5.72 9.23 -5.17
N LEU A 124 -5.50 8.52 -4.07
CA LEU A 124 -5.13 7.11 -4.01
C LEU A 124 -6.24 6.33 -3.31
N CYS A 125 -6.39 5.06 -3.65
CA CYS A 125 -7.37 4.17 -3.02
C CYS A 125 -6.66 2.94 -2.49
N VAL A 126 -6.85 2.65 -1.21
CA VAL A 126 -6.25 1.49 -0.53
C VAL A 126 -7.30 0.40 -0.35
N ARG A 127 -6.89 -0.86 -0.48
CA ARG A 127 -7.73 -2.06 -0.36
C ARG A 127 -7.19 -3.01 0.71
N TRP A 128 -8.08 -3.58 1.51
CA TRP A 128 -7.77 -4.53 2.60
C TRP A 128 -8.89 -5.58 2.76
N PRO A 129 -8.59 -6.77 3.34
CA PRO A 129 -9.60 -7.76 3.67
C PRO A 129 -10.36 -7.42 4.97
N ALA A 130 -11.66 -7.71 5.04
CA ALA A 130 -12.49 -7.45 6.21
C ALA A 130 -12.14 -8.27 7.46
N LYS A 131 -11.77 -9.54 7.28
CA LYS A 131 -11.38 -10.49 8.34
C LYS A 131 -12.42 -10.64 9.45
N ASN A 132 -13.69 -10.69 9.06
CA ASN A 132 -14.88 -10.79 9.91
C ASN A 132 -15.31 -9.50 10.61
N HIS A 133 -14.68 -8.37 10.31
CA HIS A 133 -14.96 -7.08 10.93
C HIS A 133 -15.66 -6.08 9.99
N LYS A 134 -16.28 -6.56 8.90
CA LYS A 134 -16.94 -5.68 7.90
C LYS A 134 -18.12 -4.87 8.47
N ASP A 135 -18.80 -5.39 9.49
CA ASP A 135 -20.02 -4.78 10.05
C ASP A 135 -19.75 -4.13 11.43
N GLU A 136 -18.48 -3.98 11.83
CA GLU A 136 -18.11 -3.42 13.14
C GLU A 136 -18.31 -1.89 13.14
N PRO A 137 -19.12 -1.34 14.07
CA PRO A 137 -19.41 0.09 14.09
C PRO A 137 -18.19 0.91 14.53
N ASN A 138 -18.11 2.16 14.05
CA ASN A 138 -17.07 3.13 14.41
C ASN A 138 -15.64 2.65 14.15
N ASN A 139 -15.47 1.80 13.14
CA ASN A 139 -14.20 1.16 12.87
C ASN A 139 -13.38 1.96 11.85
N ILE A 140 -12.25 2.53 12.30
CA ILE A 140 -11.50 3.54 11.55
C ILE A 140 -10.14 3.02 11.12
N VAL A 141 -9.83 3.21 9.85
CA VAL A 141 -8.47 3.15 9.30
C VAL A 141 -7.88 4.55 9.29
N TYR A 142 -6.70 4.70 9.88
CA TYR A 142 -5.89 5.91 9.79
C TYR A 142 -4.87 5.76 8.67
N ILE A 143 -4.78 6.77 7.81
CA ILE A 143 -3.72 6.91 6.83
C ILE A 143 -2.75 7.97 7.35
N ASN A 144 -1.53 7.56 7.69
CA ASN A 144 -0.50 8.43 8.22
C ASN A 144 0.62 8.61 7.20
N MET A 145 1.10 9.84 7.05
CA MET A 145 2.15 10.18 6.08
C MET A 145 2.99 11.35 6.61
N PRO A 146 4.32 11.19 6.78
CA PRO A 146 5.19 12.27 7.23
C PRO A 146 5.08 13.54 6.37
N PRO A 147 5.35 14.73 6.94
CA PRO A 147 5.31 15.99 6.21
C PRO A 147 6.42 16.12 5.16
N THR A 148 7.53 15.39 5.33
CA THR A 148 8.69 15.39 4.45
C THR A 148 9.23 13.96 4.25
N PRO A 149 10.01 13.69 3.19
CA PRO A 149 10.71 12.41 3.05
C PRO A 149 11.63 12.16 4.24
N MET A 150 11.77 10.89 4.64
CA MET A 150 12.51 10.49 5.84
C MET A 150 13.61 9.48 5.48
N SER A 151 14.78 9.60 6.13
CA SER A 151 15.88 8.63 5.98
C SER A 151 15.73 7.37 6.85
N LYS A 152 14.73 7.35 7.72
CA LYS A 152 14.37 6.24 8.61
C LYS A 152 12.86 6.21 8.83
N ASP A 153 12.32 5.04 9.15
CA ASP A 153 10.93 4.94 9.56
C ASP A 153 10.69 5.77 10.83
N PRO A 154 9.68 6.66 10.86
CA PRO A 154 9.26 7.34 12.08
C PRO A 154 8.72 6.36 13.12
N THR A 155 8.68 6.79 14.38
CA THR A 155 7.98 6.03 15.42
C THR A 155 6.47 6.09 15.21
N GLN A 156 5.73 5.14 15.80
CA GLN A 156 4.27 5.19 15.74
C GLN A 156 3.72 6.48 16.36
N ARG A 157 4.28 6.92 17.49
CA ARG A 157 3.94 8.21 18.12
C ARG A 157 4.10 9.41 17.20
N GLN A 158 5.13 9.44 16.36
CA GLN A 158 5.32 10.48 15.36
C GLN A 158 4.26 10.40 14.26
N LEU A 159 4.00 9.20 13.72
CA LEU A 159 3.00 9.02 12.67
C LEU A 159 1.58 9.36 13.11
N ASN A 160 1.24 9.17 14.39
CA ASN A 160 -0.05 9.59 14.94
C ASN A 160 -0.28 11.11 14.84
N GLN A 161 0.77 11.92 14.70
CA GLN A 161 0.66 13.38 14.51
C GLN A 161 0.47 13.77 13.04
N TRP A 162 0.60 12.81 12.12
CA TRP A 162 0.62 13.05 10.66
C TRP A 162 -0.46 12.24 9.93
N THR A 163 -1.62 12.07 10.57
CA THR A 163 -2.80 11.49 9.92
C THR A 163 -3.30 12.44 8.84
N ILE A 164 -3.33 11.96 7.60
CA ILE A 164 -3.83 12.70 6.42
C ILE A 164 -5.24 12.28 6.00
N ALA A 165 -5.70 11.10 6.45
CA ALA A 165 -7.08 10.66 6.23
C ALA A 165 -7.55 9.65 7.28
N LYS A 166 -8.87 9.58 7.43
CA LYS A 166 -9.58 8.54 8.18
C LYS A 166 -10.55 7.87 7.20
N LEU A 167 -10.45 6.55 7.07
CA LEU A 167 -11.31 5.76 6.19
C LEU A 167 -12.20 4.85 7.04
N ASP A 168 -13.40 4.58 6.54
CA ASP A 168 -14.29 3.58 7.12
C ASP A 168 -13.75 2.18 6.82
N TYR A 169 -13.38 1.43 7.86
CA TYR A 169 -12.90 0.07 7.71
C TYR A 169 -13.96 -0.84 7.08
N GLY A 170 -15.25 -0.60 7.41
CA GLY A 170 -16.40 -1.38 7.00
C GLY A 170 -16.90 -1.10 5.59
N ASN A 171 -16.24 -0.21 4.83
CA ASN A 171 -16.57 0.06 3.43
C ASN A 171 -16.19 -1.14 2.53
N CYS A 172 -17.00 -2.18 2.61
CA CYS A 172 -16.74 -3.52 2.10
C CYS A 172 -17.73 -3.94 1.02
N PHE A 173 -17.22 -4.69 0.05
CA PHE A 173 -17.96 -5.17 -1.12
C PHE A 173 -18.12 -6.70 -1.05
N SER A 174 -17.91 -7.41 -2.15
CA SER A 174 -18.10 -8.86 -2.19
C SER A 174 -17.02 -9.60 -1.38
N GLY A 175 -17.38 -10.79 -0.84
CA GLY A 175 -16.38 -11.72 -0.28
C GLY A 175 -16.69 -12.42 1.06
N GLY A 176 -17.95 -12.44 1.53
CA GLY A 176 -18.26 -12.99 2.86
C GLY A 176 -17.66 -12.15 3.99
N SER A 177 -17.85 -12.52 5.26
CA SER A 177 -17.34 -11.72 6.39
C SER A 177 -15.81 -11.68 6.45
N ASP A 178 -15.15 -12.81 6.16
CA ASP A 178 -13.68 -12.95 6.26
C ASP A 178 -12.94 -12.26 5.09
N LYS A 179 -13.41 -12.47 3.86
CA LYS A 179 -12.70 -12.06 2.64
C LYS A 179 -13.42 -10.95 1.88
N ALA A 180 -14.33 -10.24 2.55
CA ALA A 180 -14.94 -9.04 1.99
C ALA A 180 -13.84 -8.06 1.57
N ARG A 181 -13.95 -7.55 0.34
CA ARG A 181 -13.01 -6.59 -0.23
C ARG A 181 -13.39 -5.21 0.24
N CYS A 182 -12.63 -4.67 1.18
CA CYS A 182 -12.87 -3.35 1.74
C CYS A 182 -11.84 -2.37 1.19
N GLY A 183 -12.20 -1.09 1.21
CA GLY A 183 -11.25 -0.08 0.78
C GLY A 183 -11.73 1.33 1.04
N GLY A 184 -10.86 2.29 0.78
CA GLY A 184 -11.19 3.71 0.89
C GLY A 184 -10.18 4.53 0.12
N CYS A 185 -10.59 5.74 -0.26
CA CYS A 185 -9.75 6.65 -1.01
C CYS A 185 -9.37 7.86 -0.15
N PHE A 186 -8.15 8.33 -0.33
CA PHE A 186 -7.61 9.52 0.32
C PHE A 186 -6.82 10.34 -0.69
N THR A 187 -6.62 11.62 -0.39
CA THR A 187 -5.86 12.53 -1.25
C THR A 187 -4.51 12.80 -0.63
N ILE A 188 -3.43 12.71 -1.42
CA ILE A 188 -2.11 13.15 -0.99
C ILE A 188 -2.13 14.66 -0.74
N PRO A 189 -1.63 15.17 0.40
CA PRO A 189 -1.58 16.61 0.64
C PRO A 189 -0.85 17.36 -0.48
N GLU A 190 -1.40 18.48 -0.92
CA GLU A 190 -0.89 19.26 -2.05
C GLU A 190 0.48 19.92 -1.77
N ASP A 191 0.81 20.09 -0.49
CA ASP A 191 2.04 20.73 0.00
C ASP A 191 3.26 19.79 0.03
N ARG A 192 3.10 18.52 -0.35
CA ARG A 192 4.21 17.56 -0.35
C ARG A 192 5.18 17.83 -1.49
N ALA A 193 6.45 18.05 -1.17
CA ALA A 193 7.50 18.12 -2.17
C ALA A 193 7.75 16.73 -2.80
N PRO A 194 8.37 16.64 -3.99
CA PRO A 194 8.82 15.37 -4.56
C PRO A 194 9.75 14.59 -3.62
N GLY A 195 9.66 13.27 -3.70
CA GLY A 195 10.47 12.36 -2.89
C GLY A 195 9.74 11.07 -2.55
N ASP A 196 10.44 10.19 -1.85
CA ASP A 196 9.88 8.93 -1.36
C ASP A 196 9.32 9.12 0.06
N TYR A 197 8.03 8.88 0.24
CA TYR A 197 7.33 9.04 1.51
C TYR A 197 6.81 7.70 2.00
N LEU A 198 6.89 7.50 3.32
CA LEU A 198 6.14 6.46 4.00
C LEU A 198 4.64 6.82 4.02
N ILE A 199 3.81 5.85 3.69
CA ILE A 199 2.39 5.80 4.05
C ILE A 199 2.17 4.58 4.95
N GLN A 200 1.56 4.83 6.11
CA GLN A 200 1.06 3.80 6.99
C GLN A 200 -0.46 3.74 6.89
N TRP A 201 -0.97 2.55 6.62
CA TRP A 201 -2.33 2.14 6.94
C TRP A 201 -2.32 1.59 8.36
N ARG A 202 -3.15 2.15 9.26
CA ARG A 202 -3.24 1.72 10.66
C ARG A 202 -4.69 1.57 11.06
N TRP A 203 -5.07 0.37 11.49
CA TRP A 203 -6.43 0.04 11.87
C TRP A 203 -6.50 -0.32 13.35
N LYS A 204 -7.55 0.18 14.03
CA LYS A 204 -7.86 -0.16 15.42
C LYS A 204 -9.00 -1.17 15.45
N LEU A 205 -8.71 -2.39 15.88
CA LEU A 205 -9.73 -3.37 16.23
C LEU A 205 -10.12 -3.20 17.71
N ASN A 206 -11.42 -3.17 18.00
CA ASN A 206 -11.90 -3.29 19.37
C ASN A 206 -11.84 -4.76 19.78
N GLY A 207 -10.71 -5.18 20.35
CA GLY A 207 -10.45 -6.59 20.66
C GLY A 207 -11.44 -7.17 21.67
N SER A 208 -11.52 -8.51 21.69
CA SER A 208 -12.49 -9.30 22.46
C SER A 208 -12.50 -9.08 23.99
N ASN A 209 -11.44 -8.46 24.54
CA ASN A 209 -11.29 -8.19 25.98
C ASN A 209 -11.32 -6.69 26.32
N ASN A 210 -11.99 -5.86 25.51
CA ASN A 210 -11.97 -4.39 25.60
C ASN A 210 -10.55 -3.77 25.46
N ALA A 211 -9.58 -4.55 25.02
CA ALA A 211 -8.24 -4.08 24.70
C ALA A 211 -8.15 -3.81 23.20
N ALA A 212 -7.70 -2.61 22.84
CA ALA A 212 -7.54 -2.25 21.43
C ALA A 212 -6.37 -3.02 20.82
N GLU A 213 -6.59 -3.64 19.67
CA GLU A 213 -5.54 -4.24 18.86
C GLU A 213 -5.26 -3.32 17.67
N TRP A 214 -3.98 -3.08 17.39
CA TRP A 214 -3.57 -2.18 16.32
C TRP A 214 -2.83 -2.95 15.24
N TYR A 215 -3.39 -2.90 14.03
CA TYR A 215 -2.81 -3.53 12.85
C TYR A 215 -2.23 -2.46 11.94
N THR A 216 -1.05 -2.69 11.39
CA THR A 216 -0.44 -1.74 10.45
C THR A 216 0.10 -2.43 9.19
N SER A 217 0.17 -1.64 8.12
CA SER A 217 0.95 -1.99 6.93
C SER A 217 1.62 -0.74 6.39
N CYS A 218 2.90 -0.84 6.07
CA CYS A 218 3.71 0.25 5.56
C CYS A 218 4.00 0.10 4.06
N SER A 219 3.83 1.21 3.35
CA SER A 219 4.14 1.35 1.93
C SER A 219 4.96 2.61 1.73
N ASP A 220 5.81 2.62 0.72
CA ASP A 220 6.45 3.83 0.21
C ASP A 220 5.68 4.28 -1.02
N ILE A 221 5.59 5.60 -1.19
CA ILE A 221 5.08 6.23 -2.38
C ILE A 221 6.12 7.21 -2.92
N ARG A 222 6.34 7.20 -4.23
CA ARG A 222 7.22 8.16 -4.91
C ARG A 222 6.39 9.30 -5.46
N LEU A 223 6.55 10.48 -4.88
CA LEU A 223 5.96 11.71 -5.39
C LEU A 223 6.86 12.34 -6.45
N THR A 224 6.26 12.62 -7.62
CA THR A 224 6.95 13.25 -8.75
C THR A 224 6.34 14.60 -9.09
N ASN A 225 7.14 15.49 -9.70
CA ASN A 225 6.70 16.84 -10.13
C ASN A 225 5.77 16.84 -11.36
N GLU A 226 5.52 15.70 -11.99
CA GLU A 226 4.93 15.70 -13.32
C GLU A 226 3.41 15.69 -13.28
N LYS A 227 2.75 16.61 -13.99
CA LYS A 227 1.44 16.32 -14.61
C LYS A 227 1.61 15.19 -15.66
N ALA A 228 1.90 13.96 -15.25
CA ALA A 228 1.95 12.69 -16.02
C ALA A 228 1.88 12.93 -17.54
N ALA A 229 2.99 13.41 -18.09
CA ALA A 229 3.10 13.56 -19.52
C ALA A 229 3.34 12.17 -20.10
N ASN A 230 2.70 11.91 -21.23
CA ASN A 230 2.89 10.77 -22.12
C ASN A 230 4.37 10.62 -22.58
N ALA A 231 5.28 10.25 -21.68
CA ALA A 231 6.72 10.19 -21.89
C ALA A 231 7.21 8.80 -22.32
N THR A 232 6.42 8.08 -23.14
CA THR A 232 6.92 6.85 -23.80
C THR A 232 6.46 6.68 -25.25
N LYS A 233 5.85 7.69 -25.89
CA LYS A 233 5.41 7.56 -27.31
C LYS A 233 5.77 8.67 -28.28
N LYS A 234 6.44 9.77 -27.89
CA LYS A 234 6.72 10.89 -28.82
C LYS A 234 8.18 11.19 -29.15
N SER A 235 9.16 10.52 -28.54
CA SER A 235 10.58 10.79 -28.83
C SER A 235 11.13 10.01 -30.03
N THR A 236 10.60 8.83 -30.37
CA THR A 236 11.15 7.99 -31.46
C THR A 236 10.58 8.25 -32.86
N SER A 237 9.53 9.08 -33.01
CA SER A 237 8.96 9.36 -34.34
C SER A 237 9.53 10.58 -35.05
N LYS A 238 10.20 11.50 -34.33
CA LYS A 238 10.75 12.73 -34.91
C LYS A 238 12.18 12.60 -35.44
N GLN A 239 12.94 11.58 -35.02
CA GLN A 239 14.34 11.40 -35.42
C GLN A 239 14.54 10.52 -36.68
N ARG A 240 13.51 9.78 -37.12
CA ARG A 240 13.59 8.94 -38.33
C ARG A 240 13.20 9.63 -39.65
N ARG A 241 12.71 10.88 -39.63
CA ARG A 241 12.33 11.59 -40.88
C ARG A 241 13.43 12.45 -41.50
N SER A 242 14.59 12.62 -40.86
CA SER A 242 15.63 13.53 -41.35
C SER A 242 16.84 12.87 -42.04
N VAL A 243 16.89 11.54 -42.16
CA VAL A 243 18.08 10.83 -42.69
C VAL A 243 17.90 10.35 -44.15
N ASN A 244 16.71 10.46 -44.75
CA ASN A 244 16.42 9.94 -46.10
C ASN A 244 16.32 10.99 -47.22
N ARG A 245 16.85 12.21 -47.06
CA ARG A 245 16.73 13.26 -48.10
C ARG A 245 18.03 13.80 -48.69
N LEU A 246 19.14 13.06 -48.60
CA LEU A 246 20.44 13.51 -49.13
C LEU A 246 21.23 12.37 -49.78
N ARG A 247 20.62 11.64 -50.73
CA ARG A 247 21.34 10.83 -51.73
C ARG A 247 20.55 10.72 -53.03
N ARG A 248 20.59 11.78 -53.83
CA ARG A 248 20.37 11.77 -55.30
C ARG A 248 20.90 13.11 -55.82
N ILE A 249 21.45 13.11 -57.04
CA ILE A 249 22.25 14.16 -57.73
C ILE A 249 23.75 13.89 -57.47
N THR A 250 24.58 13.46 -58.43
CA THR A 250 24.66 13.80 -59.86
C THR A 250 25.22 12.65 -60.71
N ILE A 251 24.64 12.45 -61.89
CA ILE A 251 25.23 11.80 -63.07
C ILE A 251 25.68 12.93 -64.00
N ARG A 252 26.95 12.93 -64.41
CA ARG A 252 27.45 13.17 -65.78
C ARG A 252 28.97 13.28 -65.75
#